data_AF-A0A0C3HDP7-F1
#
_entry.id   AF-A0A0C3HDP7-F1
#
_cell.length_a   1.000
_cell.length_b   1.000
_cell.length_c   1.000
_cell.angle_alpha   90.00
_cell.angle_beta   90.00
_cell.angle_gamma   90.00
#
_symmetry.space_group_name_H-M   'P 1'
#
loop_
_entity.id
_entity.type
_entity.pdbx_description
1 polymer ?
#
loop_
_entity_poly.entity_id
_entity_poly.type
_entity_poly.pdbx_seq_one_letter_code
_entity_poly.pdbx_strand_id
1 'polypeptide(L)'
;MSTHRVPADDIVQRINLHLLRCATLLACEQPNLGLKDANRALGLAESERIYHLRSKSHLYRGLCFRKLARWVEASSAFTKAANIRSWASRVGELKSEAEENIDALEAEWPKKVRFVD
;
A
#
# COMPACT_ATOMS: atom_id res chain seq x y z
N MET A 1 35.58 -3.49 -12.76
CA MET A 1 34.15 -3.10 -12.87
C MET A 1 33.87 -2.10 -11.77
N SER A 2 33.66 -0.83 -12.12
CA SER A 2 33.41 0.23 -11.13
C SER A 2 31.99 0.10 -10.59
N THR A 3 31.85 -0.24 -9.32
CA THR A 3 30.56 -0.19 -8.62
C THR A 3 30.25 1.27 -8.31
N HIS A 4 29.73 2.01 -9.30
CA HIS A 4 29.13 3.31 -9.03
C HIS A 4 27.89 3.08 -8.16
N ARG A 5 28.06 3.14 -6.83
CA ARG A 5 26.93 3.29 -5.93
C ARG A 5 26.27 4.61 -6.28
N VAL A 6 25.01 4.53 -6.70
CA VAL A 6 24.14 5.69 -6.82
C VAL A 6 24.12 6.39 -5.45
N PRO A 7 24.30 7.72 -5.37
CA PRO A 7 24.23 8.44 -4.11
C PRO A 7 22.90 8.16 -3.40
N ALA A 8 22.93 7.98 -2.08
CA ALA A 8 21.73 7.68 -1.30
C ALA A 8 20.59 8.69 -1.52
N ASP A 9 20.95 9.95 -1.76
CA ASP A 9 20.01 11.03 -2.04
C ASP A 9 19.23 10.83 -3.36
N ASP A 10 19.88 10.27 -4.40
CA ASP A 10 19.20 9.95 -5.66
C ASP A 10 18.16 8.83 -5.47
N ILE A 11 18.47 7.84 -4.62
CA ILE A 11 17.53 6.74 -4.35
C ILE A 11 16.31 7.26 -3.58
N VAL A 12 16.51 8.10 -2.56
CA VAL A 12 15.42 8.74 -1.82
C VAL A 12 14.54 9.58 -2.74
N GLN A 13 15.14 10.37 -3.63
CA GLN A 13 14.40 11.17 -4.62
C GLN A 13 13.58 10.30 -5.57
N ARG A 14 14.16 9.21 -6.09
CA ARG A 14 13.46 8.25 -6.97
C ARG A 14 12.29 7.56 -6.27
N ILE A 15 12.47 7.14 -5.02
CA ILE A 15 11.38 6.57 -4.21
C ILE A 15 10.26 7.61 -4.05
N ASN A 16 10.59 8.84 -3.66
CA ASN A 16 9.59 9.90 -3.50
C ASN A 16 8.89 10.24 -4.80
N LEU A 17 9.58 10.22 -5.94
CA LEU A 17 8.97 10.41 -7.27
C LEU A 17 7.93 9.33 -7.58
N HIS A 18 8.23 8.06 -7.31
CA HIS A 18 7.26 6.97 -7.46
C HIS A 18 6.06 7.16 -6.53
N LEU A 19 6.28 7.55 -5.28
CA LEU A 19 5.18 7.79 -4.33
C LEU A 19 4.31 8.98 -4.73
N LEU A 20 4.91 10.05 -5.25
CA LEU A 20 4.19 11.21 -5.77
C LEU A 20 3.32 10.82 -6.97
N ARG A 21 3.89 10.07 -7.93
CA ARG A 21 3.13 9.53 -9.07
C ARG A 21 1.98 8.64 -8.62
N CYS A 22 2.21 7.77 -7.64
CA CYS A 22 1.15 6.95 -7.05
C CYS A 22 0.02 7.82 -6.48
N ALA A 23 0.35 8.86 -5.72
CA ALA A 23 -0.62 9.81 -5.18
C ALA A 23 -1.46 10.47 -6.28
N THR A 24 -0.81 10.95 -7.36
CA THR A 24 -1.49 11.56 -8.50
C THR A 24 -2.41 10.55 -9.20
N LEU A 25 -1.94 9.32 -9.43
CA LEU A 25 -2.74 8.27 -10.08
C LEU A 25 -3.93 7.85 -9.22
N LEU A 26 -3.79 7.82 -7.90
CA LEU A 26 -4.90 7.62 -6.97
C LEU A 26 -5.94 8.75 -7.06
N ALA A 27 -5.50 10.00 -7.15
CA ALA A 27 -6.39 11.15 -7.32
C ALA A 27 -7.12 11.13 -8.67
N CYS A 28 -6.53 10.53 -9.70
CA CYS A 28 -7.14 10.33 -11.02
C CYS A 28 -7.92 9.00 -11.13
N GLU A 29 -8.27 8.35 -10.02
CA GLU A 29 -9.01 7.07 -10.00
C GLU A 29 -8.35 5.95 -10.84
N GLN A 30 -7.01 5.92 -10.88
CA GLN A 30 -6.21 4.90 -11.56
C GLN A 30 -5.38 4.07 -10.55
N PRO A 31 -6.02 3.37 -9.60
CA PRO A 31 -5.33 2.70 -8.51
C PRO A 31 -4.42 1.54 -8.98
N ASN A 32 -4.73 0.88 -10.10
CA ASN A 32 -3.86 -0.15 -10.68
C ASN A 32 -2.51 0.40 -11.14
N LEU A 33 -2.48 1.60 -11.74
CA LEU A 33 -1.23 2.24 -12.12
C LEU A 33 -0.50 2.79 -10.91
N GLY A 34 -1.23 3.39 -9.96
CA GLY A 34 -0.65 3.85 -8.70
C GLY A 34 0.03 2.72 -7.93
N LEU A 35 -0.58 1.53 -7.90
CA LEU A 35 -0.03 0.35 -7.25
C LEU A 35 1.31 -0.08 -7.87
N LYS A 36 1.48 0.04 -9.19
CA LYS A 36 2.76 -0.24 -9.86
C LYS A 36 3.86 0.68 -9.35
N ASP A 37 3.58 1.97 -9.22
CA ASP A 37 4.56 2.93 -8.69
C ASP A 37 4.81 2.74 -7.18
N ALA A 38 3.79 2.43 -6.38
CA ALA A 38 3.96 2.09 -4.96
C ALA A 38 4.83 0.83 -4.75
N ASN A 39 4.68 -0.18 -5.62
CA ASN A 39 5.52 -1.38 -5.57
C ASN A 39 6.97 -1.11 -5.96
N ARG A 40 7.21 -0.23 -6.95
CA ARG A 40 8.58 0.21 -7.31
C ARG A 40 9.24 0.96 -6.17
N ALA A 41 8.51 1.90 -5.55
CA ALA A 41 8.97 2.62 -4.36
C ALA A 41 9.34 1.66 -3.22
N LEU A 42 8.48 0.66 -2.96
CA LEU A 42 8.73 -0.35 -1.94
C LEU A 42 9.99 -1.17 -2.24
N GLY A 43 10.14 -1.66 -3.48
CA GLY A 43 11.29 -2.48 -3.87
C GLY A 43 12.62 -1.74 -3.69
N LEU A 44 12.67 -0.46 -4.05
CA LEU A 44 13.84 0.39 -3.82
C LEU A 44 14.09 0.65 -2.32
N ALA A 45 13.03 0.93 -1.55
CA ALA A 45 13.18 1.15 -0.11
C ALA A 45 13.64 -0.12 0.62
N GLU A 46 13.22 -1.31 0.18
CA GLU A 46 13.66 -2.59 0.74
C GLU A 46 15.09 -2.95 0.34
N SER A 47 15.49 -2.73 -0.93
CA SER A 47 16.86 -3.00 -1.38
C SER A 47 17.88 -2.14 -0.63
N GLU A 48 17.56 -0.86 -0.42
CA GLU A 48 18.42 0.10 0.27
C GLU A 48 18.20 0.16 1.79
N ARG A 49 17.30 -0.66 2.34
CA ARG A 49 16.98 -0.70 3.77
C ARG A 49 16.53 0.65 4.36
N ILE A 50 15.81 1.45 3.58
CA ILE A 50 15.29 2.77 4.01
C ILE A 50 13.92 2.59 4.68
N TYR A 51 13.93 2.26 5.97
CA TYR A 51 12.75 1.81 6.73
C TYR A 51 11.57 2.80 6.73
N HIS A 52 11.82 4.10 6.89
CA HIS A 52 10.74 5.08 6.92
C HIS A 52 10.02 5.18 5.55
N LEU A 53 10.76 5.08 4.44
CA LEU A 53 10.18 5.02 3.10
C LEU A 53 9.53 3.68 2.79
N ARG A 54 10.00 2.59 3.39
CA ARG A 54 9.34 1.29 3.31
C ARG A 54 7.92 1.36 3.89
N SER A 55 7.77 1.90 5.10
CA SER A 55 6.46 2.10 5.72
C SER A 55 5.58 3.05 4.90
N LYS A 56 6.15 4.15 4.38
CA LYS A 56 5.42 5.08 3.49
C LYS A 56 4.95 4.38 2.21
N SER A 57 5.78 3.52 1.62
CA SER A 57 5.41 2.74 0.43
C SER A 57 4.27 1.76 0.72
N HIS A 58 4.27 1.13 1.90
CA HIS A 58 3.16 0.30 2.34
C HIS A 58 1.85 1.08 2.53
N LEU A 59 1.91 2.32 3.04
CA LEU A 59 0.73 3.18 3.11
C LEU A 59 0.10 3.39 1.72
N TYR A 60 0.91 3.78 0.73
CA TYR A 60 0.41 3.99 -0.63
C TYR A 60 -0.11 2.70 -1.28
N ARG A 61 0.55 1.55 -1.05
CA ARG A 61 0.03 0.24 -1.49
C ARG A 61 -1.34 -0.05 -0.89
N GLY A 62 -1.52 0.18 0.42
CA GLY A 62 -2.79 0.00 1.11
C GLY A 62 -3.89 0.88 0.53
N LEU A 63 -3.60 2.15 0.24
CA LEU A 63 -4.55 3.06 -0.40
C LEU A 63 -4.98 2.57 -1.80
N CYS A 64 -4.03 2.05 -2.60
CA CYS A 64 -4.36 1.45 -3.89
C CYS A 64 -5.22 0.19 -3.75
N PHE A 65 -4.88 -0.72 -2.83
CA PHE A 65 -5.68 -1.92 -2.58
C PHE A 65 -7.09 -1.58 -2.11
N ARG A 66 -7.21 -0.59 -1.21
CA ARG A 66 -8.49 -0.07 -0.74
C ARG A 66 -9.37 0.40 -1.90
N LYS A 67 -8.83 1.23 -2.80
CA LYS A 67 -9.53 1.69 -4.01
C LYS A 67 -9.91 0.56 -4.98
N LEU A 68 -9.21 -0.57 -4.93
CA LEU A 68 -9.47 -1.77 -5.73
C LEU A 68 -10.38 -2.78 -5.02
N ALA A 69 -10.93 -2.44 -3.83
CA ALA A 69 -11.68 -3.36 -2.97
C ALA A 69 -10.92 -4.67 -2.63
N ARG A 70 -9.59 -4.62 -2.60
CA ARG A 70 -8.69 -5.72 -2.22
C ARG A 70 -8.37 -5.62 -0.72
N TRP A 71 -9.39 -5.89 0.09
CA TRP A 71 -9.40 -5.54 1.52
C TRP A 71 -8.34 -6.29 2.34
N VAL A 72 -8.10 -7.57 2.04
CA VAL A 72 -7.07 -8.39 2.73
C VAL A 72 -5.68 -7.80 2.51
N GLU A 73 -5.34 -7.46 1.27
CA GLU A 73 -4.06 -6.85 0.95
C GLU A 73 -3.95 -5.42 1.48
N ALA A 74 -5.06 -4.68 1.53
CA ALA A 74 -5.12 -3.36 2.14
C ALA A 74 -4.81 -3.42 3.63
N SER A 75 -5.48 -4.28 4.41
CA SER A 75 -5.24 -4.47 5.84
C SER A 75 -3.78 -4.88 6.13
N SER A 76 -3.25 -5.84 5.37
CA SER A 76 -1.85 -6.25 5.47
C SER A 76 -0.88 -5.09 5.21
N ALA A 77 -1.17 -4.25 4.21
CA ALA A 77 -0.34 -3.09 3.88
C ALA A 77 -0.42 -2.01 4.97
N PHE A 78 -1.60 -1.72 5.51
CA PHE A 78 -1.75 -0.74 6.59
C PHE A 78 -1.07 -1.18 7.88
N THR A 79 -1.09 -2.47 8.19
CA THR A 79 -0.31 -3.03 9.32
C THR A 79 1.18 -2.70 9.19
N LYS A 80 1.74 -2.82 7.98
CA LYS A 80 3.16 -2.50 7.71
C LYS A 80 3.45 -0.99 7.67
N ALA A 81 2.41 -0.17 7.52
CA ALA A 81 2.49 1.29 7.54
C ALA A 81 2.35 1.89 8.95
N ALA A 82 2.01 1.10 9.98
CA ALA A 82 1.72 1.59 11.34
C ALA A 82 2.87 2.38 11.99
N ASN A 83 4.12 2.18 11.53
CA ASN A 83 5.30 2.89 12.05
C ASN A 83 5.38 4.37 11.65
N ILE A 84 4.48 4.88 10.78
CA ILE A 84 4.44 6.30 10.41
C ILE A 84 3.78 7.09 11.56
N ARG A 85 4.60 7.61 12.49
CA ARG A 85 4.12 8.27 13.71
C ARG A 85 3.08 9.37 13.47
N SER A 86 3.30 10.22 12.46
CA SER A 86 2.37 11.32 12.13
C SER A 86 1.06 10.85 11.50
N TRP A 87 0.94 9.58 11.16
CA TRP A 87 -0.22 8.98 10.50
C TRP A 87 -0.80 7.80 11.28
N ALA A 88 -0.34 7.52 12.50
CA ALA A 88 -0.71 6.31 13.24
C ALA A 88 -2.24 6.16 13.40
N SER A 89 -2.93 7.22 13.84
CA SER A 89 -4.40 7.22 13.98
C SER A 89 -5.09 6.99 12.62
N ARG A 90 -4.67 7.72 11.58
CA ARG A 90 -5.26 7.58 10.24
C ARG A 90 -5.02 6.20 9.63
N VAL A 91 -3.84 5.61 9.83
CA VAL A 91 -3.53 4.24 9.41
C VAL A 91 -4.38 3.23 10.16
N GLY A 92 -4.63 3.46 11.45
CA GLY A 92 -5.55 2.67 12.27
C GLY A 92 -6.96 2.66 11.68
N GLU A 93 -7.53 3.83 11.41
CA GLU A 93 -8.85 3.96 10.76
C GLU A 93 -8.93 3.23 9.42
N LEU A 94 -7.92 3.39 8.56
CA LEU A 94 -7.86 2.73 7.26
C LEU A 94 -7.75 1.19 7.38
N LYS A 95 -7.06 0.71 8.42
CA LYS A 95 -6.98 -0.72 8.72
C LYS A 95 -8.34 -1.25 9.20
N SER A 96 -8.98 -0.55 10.14
CA SER A 96 -10.32 -0.91 10.63
C SER A 96 -11.34 -0.95 9.50
N GLU A 97 -11.35 0.05 8.62
CA GLU A 97 -12.21 0.05 7.43
C GLU A 97 -11.98 -1.20 6.56
N ALA A 98 -10.72 -1.58 6.34
CA ALA A 98 -10.41 -2.78 5.57
C ALA A 98 -10.86 -4.06 6.27
N GLU A 99 -10.71 -4.16 7.59
CA GLU A 99 -11.12 -5.33 8.38
C GLU A 99 -12.65 -5.48 8.42
N GLU A 100 -13.39 -4.39 8.61
CA GLU A 100 -14.86 -4.38 8.55
C GLU A 100 -15.39 -4.88 7.19
N ASN A 101 -14.71 -4.51 6.09
CA ASN A 101 -15.09 -4.99 4.75
C ASN A 101 -14.73 -6.46 4.52
N ILE A 102 -13.67 -6.98 5.16
CA ILE A 102 -13.36 -8.42 5.14
C ILE A 102 -14.48 -9.18 5.85
N ASP A 103 -14.82 -8.78 7.07
CA ASP A 103 -15.86 -9.42 7.88
C ASP A 103 -17.23 -9.40 7.16
N ALA A 104 -17.57 -8.29 6.50
CA ALA A 104 -18.80 -8.17 5.71
C ALA A 104 -18.84 -9.17 4.54
N LEU A 105 -17.74 -9.31 3.78
CA LEU A 105 -17.65 -10.27 2.68
C LEU A 105 -17.71 -11.72 3.17
N GLU A 106 -17.08 -12.01 4.31
CA GLU A 106 -17.14 -13.33 4.94
C GLU A 106 -18.55 -13.66 5.45
N ALA A 107 -19.31 -12.69 5.95
CA ALA A 107 -20.70 -12.87 6.37
C ALA A 107 -21.68 -13.08 5.20
N GLU A 108 -21.36 -12.57 4.01
CA GLU A 108 -22.14 -12.80 2.78
C GLU A 108 -21.89 -14.17 2.15
N TRP A 109 -20.66 -14.68 2.22
CA TRP A 109 -20.28 -15.97 1.64
C TRP A 109 -21.15 -17.18 2.07
N PRO A 110 -21.49 -17.40 3.37
CA PRO A 110 -22.32 -18.52 3.80
C PRO A 110 -23.76 -18.47 3.28
N LYS A 111 -24.21 -17.34 2.70
CA LYS A 111 -25.56 -17.22 2.11
C LYS A 111 -25.62 -17.66 0.64
N LYS A 112 -24.49 -17.67 -0.09
CA LYS A 112 -24.44 -18.06 -1.52
C LYS A 112 -24.32 -19.57 -1.77
N VAL A 113 -23.96 -20.36 -0.75
CA VAL A 113 -23.74 -21.82 -0.87
C VAL A 113 -25.01 -22.63 -0.60
N ARG A 114 -26.13 -21.99 -0.21
CA ARG A 114 -27.38 -22.68 0.13
C ARG A 114 -28.45 -22.63 -0.97
N PHE A 115 -28.12 -22.93 -2.22
CA PHE A 115 -29.15 -23.26 -3.23
C PHE A 115 -28.55 -24.12 -4.34
N VAL A 116 -28.47 -25.43 -4.09
CA VAL A 116 -28.61 -26.49 -5.10
C VAL A 116 -29.32 -27.64 -4.37
N ASP A 117 -30.65 -27.63 -4.39
CA ASP A 117 -31.47 -28.81 -4.16
C ASP A 117 -31.66 -29.55 -5.50
#